data_AF-A0A959IL76-F1
#
_entry.id   AF-A0A959IL76-F1
#
_cell.length_a   1.000
_cell.length_b   1.000
_cell.length_c   1.000
_cell.angle_alpha   90.00
_cell.angle_beta   90.00
_cell.angle_gamma   90.00
#
_symmetry.space_group_name_H-M   'P 1'
#
loop_
_entity.id
_entity.type
_entity.pdbx_description
1 polymer ?
#
loop_
_entity_poly.entity_id
_entity_poly.type
_entity_poly.pdbx_seq_one_letter_code
_entity_poly.pdbx_strand_id
1 'polypeptide(L)'
;MNRVLFTMLCLCLLNIVTAQEPKELQELYQSKNTELAGLKKIQKTYNHKVDSLSKVVNRLKEQITPYPRWKAGLSGTAGFNITTYSGWLAKETPNTRAANIGLTFSAFIDMQQKHYFWKNAMNSNMGWLKFDDKDDPDDKTGFQTASDAFNFTSLFGWKIKPKLALSLLGEYRTSLFNGTFNNPGYLDLGGGGITWNPNSNFTAVLHSVNFNWVFSKEDVKYQSSLGSKIVLDYNRQFNKFVVWKTNLSTFISYKNLRELSNWTWINHFSTAVKGIGIGLDIGMRNNKQEADAKELPNNPVQVYWILGLTYSLTKSSG
;
A
#
# COMPACT_ATOMS: atom_id res chain seq x y z
N MET A 1 -10.18 31.02 15.23
CA MET A 1 -10.30 30.16 16.43
C MET A 1 -8.97 29.68 17.01
N ASN A 2 -7.91 29.47 16.21
CA ASN A 2 -6.62 28.95 16.73
C ASN A 2 -5.75 29.94 17.52
N ARG A 3 -5.88 31.26 17.34
CA ARG A 3 -5.06 32.24 18.08
C ARG A 3 -5.51 32.40 19.53
N VAL A 4 -6.82 32.42 19.79
CA VAL A 4 -7.38 32.55 21.16
C VAL A 4 -7.06 31.33 22.03
N LEU A 5 -7.05 30.14 21.45
CA LEU A 5 -6.74 28.90 22.18
C LEU A 5 -5.25 28.82 22.58
N PHE A 6 -4.35 29.36 21.76
CA PHE A 6 -2.91 29.38 22.03
C PHE A 6 -2.54 30.43 23.09
N THR A 7 -3.24 31.58 23.09
CA THR A 7 -3.06 32.61 24.12
C THR A 7 -3.61 32.15 25.48
N MET A 8 -4.74 31.42 25.52
CA MET A 8 -5.23 30.80 26.76
C MET A 8 -4.29 29.72 27.30
N LEU A 9 -3.68 28.90 26.42
CA LEU A 9 -2.75 27.85 26.85
C LEU A 9 -1.44 28.44 27.41
N CYS A 10 -0.95 29.55 26.87
CA CYS A 10 0.23 30.25 27.40
C CYS A 10 -0.04 30.94 28.75
N LEU A 11 -1.25 31.45 28.97
CA LEU A 11 -1.64 32.05 30.27
C LEU A 11 -1.80 31.02 31.39
N CYS A 12 -2.09 29.76 31.07
CA CYS A 12 -2.13 28.68 32.06
C CYS A 12 -0.74 28.13 32.45
N LEU A 13 0.32 28.41 31.68
CA LEU A 13 1.67 27.88 31.91
C LEU A 13 2.56 28.78 32.78
N LEU A 14 2.11 29.99 33.14
CA LEU A 14 2.90 30.99 33.89
C LEU A 14 2.74 30.93 35.43
N ASN A 15 1.98 29.98 35.97
CA ASN A 15 1.78 29.83 37.42
C ASN A 15 2.57 28.67 38.01
N ILE A 16 3.90 28.75 38.04
CA ILE A 16 4.69 27.91 38.96
C ILE A 16 5.90 28.72 39.43
N VAL A 17 5.81 29.39 40.59
CA VAL A 17 6.84 29.40 41.66
C VAL A 17 6.18 29.99 42.92
N THR A 18 5.63 29.15 43.79
CA THR A 18 5.63 29.34 45.25
C THR A 18 5.62 27.95 45.88
N ALA A 19 6.46 27.69 46.88
CA ALA A 19 6.51 26.40 47.56
C ALA A 19 5.14 26.07 48.19
N GLN A 20 4.38 25.17 47.56
CA GLN A 20 3.11 24.66 48.09
C GLN A 20 3.37 23.41 48.93
N GLU A 21 2.66 23.25 50.04
CA GLU A 21 2.78 22.05 50.86
C GLU A 21 2.31 20.79 50.09
N PRO A 22 2.87 19.59 50.36
CA PRO A 22 2.52 18.35 49.64
C PRO A 22 1.02 18.06 49.58
N LYS A 23 0.26 18.48 50.60
CA LYS A 23 -1.18 18.32 50.69
C LYS A 23 -1.94 19.18 49.67
N GLU A 24 -1.51 20.43 49.47
CA GLU A 24 -2.13 21.35 48.50
C GLU A 24 -1.88 20.87 47.05
N LEU A 25 -0.69 20.34 46.78
CA LEU A 25 -0.35 19.70 45.50
C LEU A 25 -1.22 18.47 45.22
N GLN A 26 -1.51 17.66 46.24
CA GLN A 26 -2.40 16.50 46.14
C GLN A 26 -3.83 16.92 45.79
N GLU A 27 -4.35 17.96 46.45
CA GLU A 27 -5.70 18.50 46.21
C GLU A 27 -5.82 19.12 44.81
N LEU A 28 -4.80 19.86 44.37
CA LEU A 28 -4.72 20.41 43.00
C LEU A 28 -4.68 19.30 41.95
N TYR A 29 -3.89 18.25 42.17
CA TYR A 29 -3.82 17.08 41.28
C TYR A 29 -5.20 16.40 41.13
N GLN A 30 -5.90 16.17 42.24
CA GLN A 30 -7.24 15.57 42.22
C GLN A 30 -8.24 16.45 41.47
N SER A 31 -8.24 17.76 41.75
CA SER A 31 -9.08 18.74 41.05
C SER A 31 -8.84 18.72 39.53
N LYS A 32 -7.57 18.74 39.11
CA LYS A 32 -7.21 18.67 37.68
C LYS A 32 -7.56 17.34 37.03
N ASN A 33 -7.47 16.22 37.75
CA ASN A 33 -7.93 14.93 37.25
C ASN A 33 -9.45 14.86 37.07
N THR A 34 -10.23 15.45 37.99
CA THR A 34 -11.68 15.56 37.85
C THR A 34 -12.06 16.45 36.66
N GLU A 35 -11.38 17.59 36.50
CA GLU A 35 -11.55 18.49 35.36
C GLU A 35 -11.24 17.77 34.03
N LEU A 36 -10.11 17.06 33.97
CA LEU A 36 -9.70 16.24 32.81
C LEU A 36 -10.72 15.14 32.48
N ALA A 37 -11.26 14.46 33.49
CA ALA A 37 -12.30 13.45 33.29
C ALA A 37 -13.58 14.05 32.71
N GLY A 38 -13.98 15.24 33.19
CA GLY A 38 -15.10 16.01 32.64
C GLY A 38 -14.88 16.40 31.17
N LEU A 39 -13.72 16.96 30.85
CA LEU A 39 -13.35 17.32 29.47
C LEU A 39 -13.31 16.11 28.54
N LYS A 40 -12.77 14.96 28.98
CA LYS A 40 -12.78 13.70 28.22
C LYS A 40 -14.21 13.23 27.91
N LYS A 41 -15.15 13.39 28.85
CA LYS A 41 -16.57 13.05 28.65
C LYS A 41 -17.21 13.96 27.60
N ILE A 42 -16.98 15.27 27.69
CA ILE A 42 -17.46 16.25 26.70
C ILE A 42 -16.88 15.93 25.31
N GLN A 43 -15.57 15.69 25.20
CA GLN A 43 -14.90 15.32 23.96
C GLN A 43 -15.54 14.07 23.33
N LYS A 44 -15.81 13.03 24.14
CA LYS A 44 -16.48 11.80 23.68
C LYS A 44 -17.88 12.10 23.13
N THR A 45 -18.68 12.91 23.83
CA THR A 45 -20.02 13.32 23.37
C THR A 45 -19.97 14.09 22.06
N TYR A 46 -19.05 15.04 21.91
CA TYR A 46 -18.89 15.79 20.65
C TYR A 46 -18.39 14.90 19.51
N ASN A 47 -17.47 13.97 19.76
CA ASN A 47 -17.04 12.99 18.75
C ASN A 47 -18.22 12.15 18.24
N HIS A 48 -19.11 11.70 19.11
CA HIS A 48 -20.33 10.99 18.69
C HIS A 48 -21.26 11.86 17.84
N LYS A 49 -21.42 13.15 18.16
CA LYS A 49 -22.21 14.09 17.33
C LYS A 49 -21.57 14.28 15.96
N VAL A 50 -20.25 14.45 15.90
CA VAL A 50 -19.49 14.57 14.65
C VAL A 50 -19.66 13.31 13.79
N ASP A 51 -19.53 12.12 14.38
CA ASP A 51 -19.70 10.85 13.67
C ASP A 51 -21.13 10.70 13.10
N SER A 52 -22.14 11.05 13.89
CA SER A 52 -23.54 11.01 13.47
C SER A 52 -23.80 11.97 12.31
N LEU A 53 -23.37 13.22 12.44
CA LEU A 53 -23.54 14.23 11.40
C LEU A 53 -22.73 13.89 10.14
N SER A 54 -21.51 13.36 10.29
CA SER A 54 -20.69 12.88 9.17
C SER A 54 -21.41 11.79 8.38
N LYS A 55 -22.10 10.85 9.05
CA LYS A 55 -22.93 9.83 8.36
C LYS A 55 -24.09 10.47 7.59
N VAL A 56 -24.77 11.46 8.15
CA VAL A 56 -25.87 12.17 7.47
C VAL A 56 -25.33 12.93 6.26
N VAL A 57 -24.26 13.71 6.43
CA VAL A 57 -23.59 14.45 5.34
C VAL A 57 -23.15 13.51 4.23
N ASN A 58 -22.52 12.39 4.55
CA ASN A 58 -22.09 11.40 3.57
C ASN A 58 -23.28 10.80 2.80
N ARG A 59 -24.40 10.50 3.48
CA ARG A 59 -25.63 10.00 2.84
C ARG A 59 -26.25 11.04 1.91
N LEU A 60 -26.33 12.29 2.34
CA LEU A 60 -26.83 13.39 1.49
C LEU A 60 -25.92 13.59 0.29
N LYS A 61 -24.59 13.56 0.50
CA LYS A 61 -23.61 13.61 -0.58
C LYS A 61 -23.84 12.49 -1.59
N GLU A 62 -24.07 11.25 -1.14
CA GLU A 62 -24.40 10.13 -2.02
C GLU A 62 -25.67 10.35 -2.86
N GLN A 63 -26.66 11.08 -2.35
CA GLN A 63 -27.90 11.37 -3.06
C GLN A 63 -27.75 12.49 -4.09
N ILE A 64 -26.93 13.51 -3.81
CA ILE A 64 -26.77 14.68 -4.70
C ILE A 64 -25.68 14.49 -5.75
N THR A 65 -24.68 13.63 -5.52
CA THR A 65 -23.59 13.44 -6.47
C THR A 65 -24.11 12.71 -7.72
N PRO A 66 -24.06 13.34 -8.91
CA PRO A 66 -24.50 12.71 -10.14
C PRO A 66 -23.57 11.57 -10.57
N TYR A 67 -24.11 10.63 -11.35
CA TYR A 67 -23.33 9.59 -12.00
C TYR A 67 -22.91 10.02 -13.42
N PRO A 68 -21.74 9.59 -13.93
CA PRO A 68 -20.74 8.73 -13.29
C PRO A 68 -19.89 9.46 -12.24
N ARG A 69 -19.51 8.73 -11.19
CA ARG A 69 -18.60 9.22 -10.14
C ARG A 69 -17.21 8.65 -10.36
N TRP A 70 -16.22 9.52 -10.47
CA TRP A 70 -14.84 9.16 -10.69
C TRP A 70 -14.01 9.39 -9.43
N LYS A 71 -13.14 8.44 -9.12
CA LYS A 71 -12.13 8.58 -8.08
C LYS A 71 -10.80 8.10 -8.65
N ALA A 72 -9.85 9.00 -8.73
CA ALA A 72 -8.51 8.70 -9.20
C ALA A 72 -7.49 9.01 -8.11
N GLY A 73 -6.41 8.25 -8.08
CA GLY A 73 -5.31 8.55 -7.18
C GLY A 73 -4.00 8.01 -7.71
N LEU A 74 -2.93 8.60 -7.20
CA LEU A 74 -1.56 8.28 -7.53
C LEU A 74 -0.75 8.38 -6.25
N SER A 75 0.07 7.38 -5.98
CA SER A 75 1.00 7.37 -4.87
C SER A 75 2.28 6.67 -5.28
N GLY A 76 3.39 7.03 -4.66
CA GLY A 76 4.67 6.36 -4.89
C GLY A 76 5.66 6.71 -3.81
N THR A 77 6.68 5.88 -3.65
CA THR A 77 7.76 6.07 -2.70
C THR A 77 9.08 5.98 -3.42
N ALA A 78 9.94 6.97 -3.23
CA ALA A 78 11.33 6.97 -3.68
C ALA A 78 12.25 6.80 -2.48
N GLY A 79 12.85 5.62 -2.36
CA GLY A 79 13.93 5.32 -1.43
C GLY A 79 15.28 5.48 -2.11
N PHE A 80 16.22 6.10 -1.42
CA PHE A 80 17.59 6.28 -1.90
C PHE A 80 18.55 6.07 -0.74
N ASN A 81 19.62 5.32 -0.97
CA ASN A 81 20.70 5.13 -0.03
C ASN A 81 22.03 5.17 -0.78
N ILE A 82 22.93 6.07 -0.38
CA ILE A 82 24.26 6.22 -0.96
C ILE A 82 25.27 6.11 0.17
N THR A 83 26.24 5.23 0.02
CA THR A 83 27.29 4.99 1.02
C THR A 83 28.65 4.96 0.35
N THR A 84 29.67 5.45 1.05
CA THR A 84 31.06 5.30 0.63
C THR A 84 31.93 4.96 1.82
N TYR A 85 32.90 4.09 1.57
CA TYR A 85 33.91 3.66 2.53
C TYR A 85 35.29 3.93 1.91
N SER A 86 36.25 4.24 2.76
CA SER A 86 37.64 4.47 2.38
C SER A 86 38.54 3.93 3.48
N GLY A 87 39.49 3.06 3.12
CA GLY A 87 40.45 2.48 4.06
C GLY A 87 39.82 1.67 5.19
N TRP A 88 38.69 0.99 4.95
CA TRP A 88 38.04 0.16 5.98
C TRP A 88 38.72 -1.21 6.08
N LEU A 89 39.85 -1.24 6.78
CA LEU A 89 40.85 -2.34 6.79
C LEU A 89 40.32 -3.71 7.25
N ALA A 90 39.20 -3.76 7.97
CA ALA A 90 38.62 -5.00 8.46
C ALA A 90 37.82 -5.79 7.40
N LYS A 91 37.71 -5.27 6.18
CA LYS A 91 36.91 -5.83 5.08
C LYS A 91 37.81 -6.21 3.91
N GLU A 92 37.40 -7.24 3.18
CA GLU A 92 38.08 -7.70 1.94
C GLU A 92 38.18 -6.59 0.88
N THR A 93 37.19 -5.70 0.80
CA THR A 93 37.15 -4.54 -0.10
C THR A 93 37.07 -3.23 0.71
N PRO A 94 38.22 -2.63 1.10
CA PRO A 94 38.28 -1.49 2.03
C PRO A 94 37.74 -0.18 1.44
N ASN A 95 37.71 -0.07 0.11
CA ASN A 95 37.38 1.14 -0.64
C ASN A 95 36.13 0.93 -1.50
N THR A 96 34.94 1.03 -0.91
CA THR A 96 33.68 0.75 -1.62
C THR A 96 32.81 1.98 -1.82
N ARG A 97 32.02 1.99 -2.90
CA ARG A 97 30.84 2.84 -3.07
C ARG A 97 29.62 1.95 -3.30
N ALA A 98 28.51 2.25 -2.63
CA ALA A 98 27.26 1.57 -2.90
C ALA A 98 26.12 2.58 -3.01
N ALA A 99 25.26 2.38 -4.00
CA ALA A 99 24.07 3.18 -4.23
C ALA A 99 22.88 2.25 -4.45
N ASN A 100 21.79 2.49 -3.73
CA ASN A 100 20.53 1.80 -3.88
C ASN A 100 19.44 2.82 -4.16
N ILE A 101 18.69 2.61 -5.23
CA ILE A 101 17.54 3.42 -5.63
C ILE A 101 16.34 2.49 -5.71
N GLY A 102 15.31 2.75 -4.92
CA GLY A 102 14.03 2.03 -4.95
C GLY A 102 12.90 2.98 -5.29
N LEU A 103 12.08 2.63 -6.26
CA LEU A 103 10.90 3.38 -6.67
C LEU A 103 9.66 2.46 -6.61
N THR A 104 8.63 2.92 -5.91
CA THR A 104 7.28 2.37 -6.01
C THR A 104 6.36 3.37 -6.66
N PHE A 105 5.44 2.86 -7.46
CA PHE A 105 4.39 3.63 -8.10
C PHE A 105 3.08 2.85 -8.02
N SER A 106 2.01 3.54 -7.65
CA SER A 106 0.66 3.00 -7.58
C SER A 106 -0.31 4.05 -8.09
N ALA A 107 -1.13 3.70 -9.06
CA ALA A 107 -2.22 4.55 -9.55
C ALA A 107 -3.52 3.76 -9.59
N PHE A 108 -4.64 4.46 -9.43
CA PHE A 108 -5.95 3.88 -9.63
C PHE A 108 -6.91 4.89 -10.25
N ILE A 109 -7.88 4.38 -11.00
CA ILE A 109 -9.00 5.11 -11.55
C ILE A 109 -10.25 4.23 -11.40
N ASP A 110 -11.14 4.68 -10.53
CA ASP A 110 -12.41 4.04 -10.24
C ASP A 110 -13.53 4.88 -10.85
N MET A 111 -14.39 4.23 -11.62
CA MET A 111 -15.68 4.75 -12.04
C MET A 111 -16.78 4.01 -11.27
N GLN A 112 -17.72 4.76 -10.72
CA GLN A 112 -18.96 4.22 -10.21
C GLN A 112 -20.16 4.76 -10.98
N GLN A 113 -21.07 3.85 -11.27
CA GLN A 113 -22.39 4.08 -11.83
C GLN A 113 -23.45 3.55 -10.87
N LYS A 114 -24.73 3.83 -11.15
CA LYS A 114 -25.85 3.37 -10.31
C LYS A 114 -25.86 1.85 -10.17
N HIS A 115 -25.71 1.13 -11.29
CA HIS A 115 -25.82 -0.33 -11.35
C HIS A 115 -24.50 -1.07 -11.49
N TYR A 116 -23.41 -0.38 -11.81
CA TYR A 116 -22.11 -1.02 -12.01
C TYR A 116 -20.96 -0.14 -11.53
N PHE A 117 -19.77 -0.70 -11.49
CA PHE A 117 -18.53 0.01 -11.30
C PHE A 117 -17.45 -0.57 -12.20
N TRP A 118 -16.41 0.23 -12.45
CA TRP A 118 -15.23 -0.21 -13.14
C TRP A 118 -14.01 0.37 -12.42
N LYS A 119 -13.17 -0.50 -11.86
CA LYS A 119 -11.97 -0.12 -11.13
C LYS A 119 -10.76 -0.54 -11.93
N ASN A 120 -9.82 0.37 -12.12
CA ASN A 120 -8.55 0.08 -12.76
C ASN A 120 -7.44 0.49 -11.81
N ALA A 121 -6.43 -0.36 -11.63
CA ALA A 121 -5.28 -0.02 -10.83
C ALA A 121 -3.99 -0.49 -11.51
N MET A 122 -2.93 0.25 -11.26
CA MET A 122 -1.59 -0.03 -11.76
C MET A 122 -0.62 0.08 -10.60
N ASN A 123 0.27 -0.90 -10.45
CA ASN A 123 1.32 -0.90 -9.46
C ASN A 123 2.64 -1.28 -10.12
N SER A 124 3.71 -0.59 -9.76
CA SER A 124 5.06 -0.90 -10.19
C SER A 124 6.02 -0.76 -9.02
N ASN A 125 6.93 -1.73 -8.90
CA ASN A 125 8.06 -1.70 -7.99
C ASN A 125 9.33 -1.88 -8.81
N MET A 126 10.30 -1.00 -8.59
CA MET A 126 11.54 -0.94 -9.36
C MET A 126 12.68 -0.65 -8.40
N GLY A 127 13.79 -1.34 -8.56
CA GLY A 127 14.94 -1.20 -7.69
C GLY A 127 16.22 -1.37 -8.46
N TRP A 128 17.20 -0.52 -8.18
CA TRP A 128 18.54 -0.60 -8.75
C TRP A 128 19.59 -0.55 -7.65
N LEU A 129 20.55 -1.47 -7.73
CA LEU A 129 21.69 -1.53 -6.84
C LEU A 129 22.97 -1.39 -7.65
N LYS A 130 23.84 -0.49 -7.23
CA LYS A 130 25.23 -0.43 -7.65
C LYS A 130 26.10 -0.70 -6.43
N PHE A 131 27.06 -1.59 -6.59
CA PHE A 131 28.14 -1.85 -5.65
C PHE A 131 29.43 -1.81 -6.45
N ASP A 132 30.33 -0.92 -6.06
CA ASP A 132 31.52 -0.53 -6.80
C ASP A 132 32.73 -0.66 -5.85
N ASP A 133 33.65 -1.55 -6.21
CA ASP A 133 34.93 -1.71 -5.52
C ASP A 133 35.96 -0.85 -6.26
N LYS A 134 36.43 0.21 -5.59
CA LYS A 134 37.28 1.22 -6.24
C LYS A 134 38.64 0.69 -6.65
N ASP A 135 39.02 -0.48 -6.13
CA ASP A 135 40.32 -1.11 -6.33
C ASP A 135 40.27 -2.24 -7.38
N ASP A 136 39.09 -2.61 -7.91
CA ASP A 136 38.91 -3.66 -8.92
C ASP A 136 38.35 -3.08 -10.25
N PRO A 137 39.16 -3.02 -11.32
CA PRO A 137 38.73 -2.49 -12.62
C PRO A 137 37.78 -3.43 -13.39
N ASP A 138 37.67 -4.70 -12.99
CA ASP A 138 36.80 -5.69 -13.62
C ASP A 138 35.42 -5.78 -12.95
N ASP A 139 35.13 -4.85 -12.02
CA ASP A 139 33.87 -4.81 -11.31
C ASP A 139 32.66 -4.48 -12.21
N LYS A 140 31.45 -4.73 -11.68
CA LYS A 140 30.23 -4.32 -12.37
C LYS A 140 30.02 -2.81 -12.19
N THR A 141 30.56 -2.06 -13.14
CA THR A 141 30.53 -0.58 -13.17
C THR A 141 29.13 0.07 -13.21
N GLY A 142 28.06 -0.68 -13.52
CA GLY A 142 26.70 -0.18 -13.71
C GLY A 142 25.69 -0.53 -12.61
N PHE A 143 24.58 0.20 -12.57
CA PHE A 143 23.42 -0.19 -11.77
C PHE A 143 22.82 -1.50 -12.29
N GLN A 144 22.55 -2.42 -11.37
CA GLN A 144 21.89 -3.69 -11.64
C GLN A 144 20.44 -3.63 -11.14
N THR A 145 19.50 -4.17 -11.92
CA THR A 145 18.09 -4.26 -11.49
C THR A 145 17.98 -5.24 -10.32
N ALA A 146 17.64 -4.71 -9.15
CA ALA A 146 17.44 -5.45 -7.91
C ALA A 146 15.98 -5.88 -7.72
N SER A 147 15.03 -5.10 -8.23
CA SER A 147 13.63 -5.48 -8.27
C SER A 147 12.93 -4.88 -9.49
N ASP A 148 11.99 -5.64 -10.05
CA ASP A 148 11.15 -5.22 -11.16
C ASP A 148 9.86 -6.03 -11.13
N ALA A 149 8.76 -5.34 -10.84
CA ALA A 149 7.45 -5.93 -10.87
C ALA A 149 6.45 -4.88 -11.33
N PHE A 150 5.69 -5.22 -12.35
CA PHE A 150 4.58 -4.43 -12.85
C PHE A 150 3.29 -5.24 -12.76
N ASN A 151 2.22 -4.58 -12.34
CA ASN A 151 0.89 -5.15 -12.25
C ASN A 151 -0.15 -4.12 -12.71
N PHE A 152 -1.05 -4.54 -13.58
CA PHE A 152 -2.23 -3.80 -13.98
C PHE A 152 -3.48 -4.65 -13.74
N THR A 153 -4.49 -4.09 -13.08
CA THR A 153 -5.77 -4.74 -12.82
C THR A 153 -6.92 -3.91 -13.38
N SER A 154 -7.91 -4.60 -13.91
CA SER A 154 -9.19 -4.06 -14.38
C SER A 154 -10.31 -4.93 -13.85
N LEU A 155 -11.16 -4.37 -12.98
CA LEU A 155 -12.26 -5.05 -12.33
C LEU A 155 -13.56 -4.36 -12.70
N PHE A 156 -14.36 -5.04 -13.52
CA PHE A 156 -15.73 -4.63 -13.79
C PHE A 156 -16.68 -5.34 -12.82
N GLY A 157 -17.66 -4.63 -12.28
CA GLY A 157 -18.65 -5.23 -11.39
C GLY A 157 -20.06 -4.71 -11.58
N TRP A 158 -21.02 -5.63 -11.71
CA TRP A 158 -22.46 -5.35 -11.74
C TRP A 158 -23.07 -5.55 -10.35
N LYS A 159 -23.63 -4.49 -9.76
CA LYS A 159 -24.15 -4.49 -8.39
C LYS A 159 -25.46 -5.27 -8.31
N ILE A 160 -25.48 -6.33 -7.50
CA ILE A 160 -26.71 -7.05 -7.11
C ILE A 160 -27.33 -6.39 -5.87
N LYS A 161 -26.48 -6.01 -4.91
CA LYS A 161 -26.84 -5.26 -3.70
C LYS A 161 -25.86 -4.09 -3.55
N PRO A 162 -26.16 -3.07 -2.71
CA PRO A 162 -25.26 -1.93 -2.52
C PRO A 162 -23.81 -2.30 -2.17
N LYS A 163 -23.62 -3.45 -1.50
CA LYS A 163 -22.32 -3.96 -1.04
C LYS A 163 -21.82 -5.20 -1.79
N LEU A 164 -22.59 -5.74 -2.74
CA LEU A 164 -22.30 -7.02 -3.41
C LEU A 164 -22.51 -6.90 -4.91
N ALA A 165 -21.51 -7.32 -5.68
CA ALA A 165 -21.54 -7.29 -7.14
C ALA A 165 -21.06 -8.61 -7.74
N LEU A 166 -21.60 -8.98 -8.91
CA LEU A 166 -20.95 -9.93 -9.80
C LEU A 166 -19.82 -9.21 -10.52
N SER A 167 -18.68 -9.86 -10.70
CA SER A 167 -17.50 -9.23 -11.28
C SER A 167 -16.79 -10.06 -12.32
N LEU A 168 -16.08 -9.34 -13.19
CA LEU A 168 -15.09 -9.84 -14.12
C LEU A 168 -13.76 -9.13 -13.82
N LEU A 169 -12.68 -9.88 -13.85
CA LEU A 169 -11.34 -9.40 -13.55
C LEU A 169 -10.38 -9.69 -14.70
N GLY A 170 -9.63 -8.68 -15.13
CA GLY A 170 -8.39 -8.85 -15.86
C GLY A 170 -7.24 -8.39 -14.99
N GLU A 171 -6.21 -9.22 -14.83
CA GLU A 171 -4.95 -8.81 -14.20
C GLU A 171 -3.77 -9.20 -15.09
N TYR A 172 -2.93 -8.23 -15.40
CA TYR A 172 -1.72 -8.41 -16.18
C TYR A 172 -0.49 -8.12 -15.32
N ARG A 173 0.46 -9.05 -15.26
CA ARG A 173 1.70 -8.93 -14.50
C ARG A 173 2.90 -9.21 -15.38
N THR A 174 3.94 -8.41 -15.25
CA THR A 174 5.22 -8.65 -15.94
C THR A 174 6.36 -7.86 -15.28
N SER A 175 7.54 -7.92 -15.85
CA SER A 175 8.71 -7.10 -15.52
C SER A 175 8.95 -6.11 -16.68
N LEU A 176 9.46 -4.91 -16.43
CA LEU A 176 9.56 -3.85 -17.44
C LEU A 176 10.96 -3.68 -18.04
N PHE A 177 12.01 -4.08 -17.33
CA PHE A 177 13.40 -3.78 -17.67
C PHE A 177 14.16 -4.99 -18.20
N ASN A 178 15.37 -4.75 -18.70
CA ASN A 178 16.33 -5.78 -19.13
C ASN A 178 15.77 -6.80 -20.13
N GLY A 179 14.85 -6.38 -21.01
CA GLY A 179 14.25 -7.27 -22.03
C GLY A 179 13.31 -8.34 -21.46
N THR A 180 12.92 -8.23 -20.18
CA THR A 180 12.04 -9.20 -19.50
C THR A 180 10.54 -8.89 -19.67
N PHE A 181 10.21 -7.87 -20.46
CA PHE A 181 8.82 -7.53 -20.78
C PHE A 181 8.11 -8.70 -21.46
N ASN A 182 7.00 -9.10 -20.84
CA ASN A 182 6.21 -10.26 -21.21
C ASN A 182 7.02 -11.57 -21.26
N ASN A 183 8.11 -11.66 -20.48
CA ASN A 183 9.00 -12.83 -20.41
C ASN A 183 9.58 -13.07 -18.99
N PRO A 184 8.82 -13.70 -18.06
CA PRO A 184 7.44 -14.12 -18.24
C PRO A 184 6.44 -12.96 -18.11
N GLY A 185 5.33 -13.07 -18.83
CA GLY A 185 4.12 -12.28 -18.60
C GLY A 185 3.01 -13.18 -18.07
N TYR A 186 2.17 -12.66 -17.19
CA TYR A 186 1.01 -13.37 -16.66
C TYR A 186 -0.26 -12.58 -16.97
N LEU A 187 -1.27 -13.26 -17.52
CA LEU A 187 -2.59 -12.70 -17.72
C LEU A 187 -3.63 -13.57 -17.03
N ASP A 188 -4.24 -13.02 -15.99
CA ASP A 188 -5.35 -13.63 -15.28
C ASP A 188 -6.67 -13.05 -15.80
N LEU A 189 -7.52 -13.93 -16.32
CA LEU A 189 -8.89 -13.59 -16.71
C LEU A 189 -9.87 -14.33 -15.80
N GLY A 190 -10.45 -13.57 -14.86
CA GLY A 190 -11.44 -14.03 -13.90
C GLY A 190 -12.86 -13.78 -14.40
N GLY A 191 -13.62 -14.86 -14.56
CA GLY A 191 -15.07 -14.86 -14.77
C GLY A 191 -15.84 -15.33 -13.53
N GLY A 192 -17.15 -15.06 -13.52
CA GLY A 192 -18.06 -15.56 -12.47
C GLY A 192 -17.71 -15.09 -11.07
N GLY A 193 -17.08 -13.91 -10.93
CA GLY A 193 -16.61 -13.43 -9.64
C GLY A 193 -17.66 -12.75 -8.80
N ILE A 194 -17.37 -12.65 -7.51
CA ILE A 194 -18.11 -11.87 -6.54
C ILE A 194 -17.18 -10.82 -5.97
N THR A 195 -17.61 -9.56 -6.02
CA THR A 195 -16.97 -8.45 -5.32
C THR A 195 -17.84 -8.01 -4.15
N TRP A 196 -17.25 -7.99 -2.95
CA TRP A 196 -17.88 -7.58 -1.71
C TRP A 196 -17.20 -6.34 -1.14
N ASN A 197 -18.00 -5.28 -0.95
CA ASN A 197 -17.57 -3.97 -0.42
C ASN A 197 -18.39 -3.65 0.85
N PRO A 198 -18.05 -4.23 2.01
CA PRO A 198 -18.81 -4.02 3.24
C PRO A 198 -18.81 -2.57 3.72
N ASN A 199 -17.75 -1.82 3.41
CA ASN A 199 -17.56 -0.39 3.70
C ASN A 199 -16.62 0.25 2.65
N SER A 200 -16.29 1.54 2.82
CA SER A 200 -15.43 2.30 1.89
C SER A 200 -13.95 1.91 1.91
N ASN A 201 -13.52 1.15 2.92
CA ASN A 201 -12.14 0.89 3.23
C ASN A 201 -11.71 -0.53 2.86
N PHE A 202 -12.65 -1.43 2.61
CA PHE A 202 -12.38 -2.85 2.32
C PHE A 202 -13.10 -3.31 1.06
N THR A 203 -12.37 -4.00 0.20
CA THR A 203 -12.89 -4.70 -0.98
C THR A 203 -12.36 -6.12 -0.95
N ALA A 204 -13.24 -7.11 -1.02
CA ALA A 204 -12.88 -8.50 -1.26
C ALA A 204 -13.42 -8.92 -2.62
N VAL A 205 -12.60 -9.65 -3.37
CA VAL A 205 -12.93 -10.16 -4.69
C VAL A 205 -12.60 -11.63 -4.71
N LEU A 206 -13.54 -12.46 -5.16
CA LEU A 206 -13.34 -13.88 -5.40
C LEU A 206 -13.81 -14.21 -6.81
N HIS A 207 -12.92 -14.67 -7.68
CA HIS A 207 -13.26 -15.27 -8.96
C HIS A 207 -13.01 -16.77 -8.86
N SER A 208 -14.07 -17.57 -8.87
CA SER A 208 -13.96 -19.04 -8.82
C SER A 208 -13.50 -19.64 -10.14
N VAL A 209 -13.63 -18.91 -11.25
CA VAL A 209 -13.18 -19.32 -12.58
C VAL A 209 -12.20 -18.27 -13.07
N ASN A 210 -10.92 -18.49 -12.83
CA ASN A 210 -9.84 -17.62 -13.29
C ASN A 210 -8.84 -18.44 -14.10
N PHE A 211 -8.67 -18.10 -15.38
CA PHE A 211 -7.63 -18.69 -16.19
C PHE A 211 -6.36 -17.85 -16.08
N ASN A 212 -5.29 -18.47 -15.60
CA ASN A 212 -3.96 -17.88 -15.54
C ASN A 212 -3.19 -18.28 -16.79
N TRP A 213 -3.01 -17.33 -17.71
CA TRP A 213 -2.17 -17.47 -18.89
C TRP A 213 -0.75 -17.03 -18.58
N VAL A 214 0.25 -17.82 -18.99
CA VAL A 214 1.66 -17.46 -18.88
C VAL A 214 2.29 -17.37 -20.26
N PHE A 215 2.95 -16.26 -20.53
CA PHE A 215 3.73 -16.01 -21.74
C PHE A 215 5.20 -16.08 -21.37
N SER A 216 5.97 -16.95 -21.99
CA SER A 216 7.43 -17.05 -21.81
C SER A 216 8.06 -17.43 -23.14
N LYS A 217 9.23 -16.88 -23.43
CA LYS A 217 10.08 -17.23 -24.57
C LYS A 217 11.05 -18.36 -24.23
N GLU A 218 11.33 -18.55 -22.95
CA GLU A 218 12.21 -19.61 -22.46
C GLU A 218 11.43 -20.92 -22.30
N ASP A 219 12.07 -22.04 -22.64
CA ASP A 219 11.54 -23.42 -22.60
C ASP A 219 11.31 -23.95 -21.16
N VAL A 220 11.45 -23.06 -20.16
CA VAL A 220 11.10 -23.33 -18.77
C VAL A 220 9.60 -23.50 -18.66
N LYS A 221 9.21 -24.60 -17.97
CA LYS A 221 7.86 -25.19 -17.90
C LYS A 221 6.83 -24.31 -17.18
N TYR A 222 6.68 -23.05 -17.55
CA TYR A 222 5.53 -22.25 -17.13
C TYR A 222 4.25 -22.92 -17.65
N GLN A 223 3.33 -23.21 -16.74
CA GLN A 223 2.07 -23.85 -17.07
C GLN A 223 0.93 -22.91 -16.76
N SER A 224 0.17 -22.58 -17.81
CA SER A 224 -1.13 -21.94 -17.66
C SER A 224 -2.08 -22.90 -16.94
N SER A 225 -2.94 -22.37 -16.08
CA SER A 225 -3.92 -23.21 -15.38
C SER A 225 -5.21 -22.46 -15.05
N LEU A 226 -6.29 -23.24 -14.95
CA LEU A 226 -7.54 -22.77 -14.38
C LEU A 226 -7.47 -22.86 -12.87
N GLY A 227 -8.01 -21.86 -12.19
CA GLY A 227 -8.02 -21.79 -10.74
C GLY A 227 -9.02 -20.78 -10.22
N SER A 228 -8.87 -20.43 -8.95
CA SER A 228 -9.57 -19.32 -8.33
C SER A 228 -8.62 -18.17 -8.06
N LYS A 229 -9.15 -16.95 -8.06
CA LYS A 229 -8.40 -15.74 -7.72
C LYS A 229 -9.10 -15.00 -6.60
N ILE A 230 -8.34 -14.66 -5.56
CA ILE A 230 -8.82 -13.89 -4.41
C ILE A 230 -8.00 -12.61 -4.34
N VAL A 231 -8.67 -11.47 -4.27
CA VAL A 231 -8.04 -10.16 -4.05
C VAL A 231 -8.69 -9.48 -2.85
N LEU A 232 -7.88 -9.09 -1.88
CA LEU A 232 -8.31 -8.34 -0.70
C LEU A 232 -7.58 -7.00 -0.65
N ASP A 233 -8.35 -5.93 -0.74
CA ASP A 233 -7.87 -4.56 -0.61
C ASP A 233 -8.38 -3.97 0.69
N TYR A 234 -7.48 -3.34 1.44
CA TYR A 234 -7.82 -2.57 2.63
C TYR A 234 -7.06 -1.25 2.69
N ASN A 235 -7.76 -0.18 3.06
CA ASN A 235 -7.18 1.14 3.26
C ASN A 235 -7.69 1.74 4.57
N ARG A 236 -6.77 2.04 5.49
CA ARG A 236 -7.08 2.63 6.79
C ARG A 236 -6.23 3.86 7.04
N GLN A 237 -6.90 4.97 7.29
CA GLN A 237 -6.29 6.14 7.90
C GLN A 237 -6.36 5.99 9.43
N PHE A 238 -5.22 5.83 10.09
CA PHE A 238 -5.15 5.68 11.54
C PHE A 238 -5.30 7.03 12.25
N ASN A 239 -4.67 8.07 11.70
CA ASN A 239 -4.77 9.44 12.17
C ASN A 239 -4.55 10.40 10.99
N LYS A 240 -4.43 11.71 11.26
CA LYS A 240 -4.22 12.72 10.22
C LYS A 240 -2.93 12.55 9.42
N PHE A 241 -1.97 11.80 9.96
CA PHE A 241 -0.64 11.65 9.40
C PHE A 241 -0.45 10.28 8.76
N VAL A 242 -0.94 9.21 9.39
CA VAL A 242 -0.62 7.83 8.99
C VAL A 242 -1.77 7.18 8.24
N VAL A 243 -1.48 6.76 7.01
CA VAL A 243 -2.33 5.94 6.15
C VAL A 243 -1.64 4.60 5.92
N TRP A 244 -2.40 3.52 6.05
CA TRP A 244 -1.96 2.18 5.68
C TRP A 244 -2.88 1.62 4.60
N LYS A 245 -2.27 1.13 3.52
CA LYS A 245 -2.93 0.37 2.47
C LYS A 245 -2.33 -1.02 2.43
N THR A 246 -3.15 -2.04 2.26
CA THR A 246 -2.71 -3.41 2.03
C THR A 246 -3.50 -4.02 0.89
N ASN A 247 -2.82 -4.75 0.02
CA ASN A 247 -3.38 -5.52 -1.08
C ASN A 247 -2.82 -6.94 -1.00
N LEU A 248 -3.70 -7.93 -0.90
CA LEU A 248 -3.36 -9.35 -1.03
C LEU A 248 -4.02 -9.86 -2.31
N SER A 249 -3.23 -10.41 -3.24
CA SER A 249 -3.71 -11.10 -4.43
C SER A 249 -3.18 -12.53 -4.40
N THR A 250 -4.06 -13.52 -4.54
CA THR A 250 -3.67 -14.93 -4.63
C THR A 250 -4.41 -15.62 -5.76
N PHE A 251 -3.67 -16.43 -6.49
CA PHE A 251 -4.19 -17.38 -7.47
C PHE A 251 -3.97 -18.79 -6.94
N ILE A 252 -5.04 -19.60 -6.96
CA ILE A 252 -5.06 -20.96 -6.45
C ILE A 252 -5.42 -21.88 -7.62
N SER A 253 -4.46 -22.68 -8.10
CA SER A 253 -4.67 -23.56 -9.26
C SER A 253 -5.47 -24.81 -8.91
N TYR A 254 -6.42 -25.18 -9.76
CA TYR A 254 -7.14 -26.46 -9.64
C TYR A 254 -6.34 -27.64 -10.18
N LYS A 255 -5.36 -27.38 -11.06
CA LYS A 255 -4.51 -28.43 -11.64
C LYS A 255 -3.45 -28.89 -10.64
N ASN A 256 -2.78 -27.95 -9.99
CA ASN A 256 -1.81 -28.26 -8.95
C ASN A 256 -1.67 -27.13 -7.95
N LEU A 257 -2.18 -27.35 -6.73
CA LEU A 257 -2.21 -26.36 -5.67
C LEU A 257 -0.83 -25.90 -5.20
N ARG A 258 0.19 -26.77 -5.22
CA ARG A 258 1.53 -26.46 -4.68
C ARG A 258 2.45 -25.83 -5.72
N GLU A 259 2.31 -26.27 -6.96
CA GLU A 259 3.24 -25.93 -8.04
C GLU A 259 2.80 -24.68 -8.83
N LEU A 260 1.49 -24.48 -8.99
CA LEU A 260 0.94 -23.45 -9.90
C LEU A 260 0.20 -22.32 -9.18
N SER A 261 -0.03 -22.45 -7.88
CA SER A 261 -0.59 -21.36 -7.07
C SER A 261 0.46 -20.30 -6.79
N ASN A 262 0.04 -19.05 -6.66
CA ASN A 262 0.90 -17.94 -6.32
C ASN A 262 0.15 -16.92 -5.45
N TRP A 263 0.91 -16.11 -4.74
CA TRP A 263 0.37 -15.00 -3.99
C TRP A 263 1.33 -13.81 -3.95
N THR A 264 0.76 -12.62 -3.77
CA THR A 264 1.48 -11.37 -3.60
C THR A 264 0.75 -10.55 -2.55
N TRP A 265 1.49 -10.07 -1.56
CA TRP A 265 0.99 -9.26 -0.47
C TRP A 265 1.82 -7.98 -0.36
N ILE A 266 1.18 -6.85 -0.57
CA ILE A 266 1.81 -5.53 -0.56
C ILE A 266 1.20 -4.70 0.55
N ASN A 267 2.06 -4.09 1.36
CA ASN A 267 1.71 -3.15 2.42
C ASN A 267 2.39 -1.82 2.15
N HIS A 268 1.63 -0.74 2.21
CA HIS A 268 2.11 0.62 2.03
C HIS A 268 1.70 1.45 3.24
N PHE A 269 2.69 1.94 3.96
CA PHE A 269 2.51 2.92 5.04
C PHE A 269 2.96 4.28 4.52
N SER A 270 2.14 5.31 4.71
CA SER A 270 2.45 6.66 4.28
C SER A 270 2.14 7.65 5.38
N THR A 271 3.06 8.58 5.57
CA THR A 271 2.87 9.77 6.42
C THR A 271 2.49 11.02 5.62
N ALA A 272 2.10 10.86 4.35
CA ALA A 272 1.91 11.98 3.43
C ALA A 272 0.84 12.97 3.91
N VAL A 273 1.26 14.22 4.11
CA VAL A 273 0.38 15.36 4.40
C VAL A 273 0.48 16.34 3.24
N LYS A 274 -0.66 16.73 2.66
CA LYS A 274 -0.73 17.59 1.46
C LYS A 274 0.09 17.04 0.28
N GLY A 275 0.22 15.73 0.19
CA GLY A 275 0.91 15.08 -0.91
C GLY A 275 2.25 14.48 -0.51
N ILE A 276 3.05 15.10 0.36
CA ILE A 276 4.44 14.65 0.61
C ILE A 276 4.57 14.07 2.03
N GLY A 277 5.36 13.01 2.19
CA GLY A 277 5.74 12.47 3.49
C GLY A 277 6.83 11.42 3.40
N ILE A 278 6.92 10.59 4.43
CA ILE A 278 7.74 9.37 4.47
C ILE A 278 6.82 8.16 4.22
N GLY A 279 7.24 7.29 3.30
CA GLY A 279 6.56 6.06 2.96
C GLY A 279 7.42 4.84 3.26
N LEU A 280 6.77 3.76 3.68
CA LEU A 280 7.36 2.43 3.79
C LEU A 280 6.49 1.46 2.99
N ASP A 281 7.04 0.98 1.88
CA ASP A 281 6.47 -0.09 1.08
C ASP A 281 7.11 -1.42 1.46
N ILE A 282 6.32 -2.45 1.66
CA ILE A 282 6.76 -3.82 1.93
C ILE A 282 5.96 -4.74 1.02
N GLY A 283 6.65 -5.48 0.16
CA GLY A 283 6.03 -6.48 -0.71
C GLY A 283 6.60 -7.85 -0.45
N MET A 284 5.72 -8.83 -0.42
CA MET A 284 6.06 -10.25 -0.33
C MET A 284 5.36 -10.98 -1.46
N ARG A 285 6.03 -11.93 -2.10
CA ARG A 285 5.41 -12.81 -3.09
C ARG A 285 6.00 -14.20 -3.04
N ASN A 286 5.23 -15.16 -3.53
CA ASN A 286 5.68 -16.54 -3.67
C ASN A 286 5.05 -17.12 -4.94
N ASN A 287 5.90 -17.71 -5.77
CA ASN A 287 5.52 -18.30 -7.05
C ASN A 287 6.53 -19.39 -7.39
N LYS A 288 6.11 -20.66 -7.25
CA LYS A 288 7.02 -21.79 -7.46
C LYS A 288 7.52 -21.86 -8.90
N GLN A 289 6.69 -21.49 -9.87
CA GLN A 289 7.09 -21.48 -11.28
C GLN A 289 8.25 -20.51 -11.56
N GLU A 290 8.29 -19.36 -10.88
CA GLU A 290 9.42 -18.43 -10.99
C GLU A 290 10.69 -18.98 -10.32
N ALA A 291 10.54 -19.70 -9.20
CA ALA A 291 11.67 -20.34 -8.53
C ALA A 291 12.26 -21.49 -9.38
N ASP A 292 11.41 -22.33 -9.94
CA ASP A 292 11.80 -23.43 -10.82
C ASP A 292 12.45 -22.89 -12.11
N ALA A 293 11.95 -21.78 -12.66
CA ALA A 293 12.56 -21.13 -13.82
C ALA A 293 13.94 -20.51 -13.54
N LYS A 294 14.27 -20.29 -12.27
CA LYS A 294 15.59 -19.87 -11.81
C LYS A 294 16.42 -21.03 -11.25
N GLU A 295 15.97 -22.27 -11.46
CA GLU A 295 16.61 -23.50 -10.98
C GLU A 295 16.88 -23.49 -9.46
N LEU A 296 16.01 -22.82 -8.70
CA LEU A 296 16.13 -22.75 -7.25
C LEU A 296 15.58 -24.04 -6.61
N PRO A 297 16.31 -24.68 -5.69
CA PRO A 297 15.90 -25.96 -5.10
C PRO A 297 14.66 -25.85 -4.21
N ASN A 298 14.35 -24.64 -3.73
CA ASN A 298 13.19 -24.32 -2.91
C ASN A 298 12.35 -23.23 -3.57
N ASN A 299 11.13 -23.02 -3.10
CA ASN A 299 10.28 -21.89 -3.51
C ASN A 299 10.33 -20.78 -2.42
N PRO A 300 11.41 -19.97 -2.35
CA PRO A 300 11.57 -18.97 -1.31
C PRO A 300 10.51 -17.87 -1.43
N VAL A 301 10.16 -17.28 -0.29
CA VAL A 301 9.38 -16.03 -0.29
C VAL A 301 10.29 -14.92 -0.79
N GLN A 302 9.85 -14.21 -1.82
CA GLN A 302 10.53 -13.07 -2.37
C GLN A 302 10.03 -11.82 -1.64
N VAL A 303 10.94 -10.98 -1.15
CA VAL A 303 10.60 -9.83 -0.31
C VAL A 303 11.32 -8.59 -0.82
N TYR A 304 10.61 -7.46 -0.87
CA TYR A 304 11.22 -6.14 -0.97
C TYR A 304 10.67 -5.24 0.13
N TRP A 305 11.46 -4.24 0.52
CA TRP A 305 10.96 -3.11 1.26
C TRP A 305 11.68 -1.84 0.81
N ILE A 306 10.94 -0.74 0.74
CA ILE A 306 11.44 0.57 0.34
C ILE A 306 10.95 1.57 1.37
N LEU A 307 11.89 2.15 2.12
CA LEU A 307 11.66 3.31 2.98
C LEU A 307 12.16 4.54 2.24
N GLY A 308 11.34 5.58 2.16
CA GLY A 308 11.73 6.78 1.41
C GLY A 308 10.74 7.91 1.46
N LEU A 309 10.99 8.92 0.61
CA LEU A 309 10.06 10.02 0.41
C LEU A 309 8.87 9.51 -0.40
N THR A 310 7.67 9.73 0.10
CA THR A 310 6.44 9.35 -0.60
C THR A 310 5.67 10.58 -1.06
N TYR A 311 5.09 10.47 -2.26
CA TYR A 311 4.08 11.39 -2.74
C TYR A 311 2.74 10.65 -2.88
N SER A 312 1.62 11.30 -2.52
CA SER A 312 0.28 10.71 -2.57
C SER A 312 -0.80 11.76 -2.86
N LEU A 313 -1.48 11.60 -3.99
CA LEU A 313 -2.58 12.45 -4.43
C LEU A 313 -3.84 11.60 -4.63
N THR A 314 -5.00 12.11 -4.23
CA THR A 314 -6.29 11.50 -4.54
C THR A 314 -7.30 12.57 -4.89
N LYS A 315 -8.00 12.39 -6.01
CA LYS A 315 -9.05 13.27 -6.50
C LYS A 315 -10.33 12.47 -6.66
N SER A 316 -11.45 13.02 -6.18
CA SER A 316 -12.79 12.49 -6.43
C SER A 316 -13.58 13.55 -7.18
N SER A 317 -14.32 13.17 -8.21
CA SER A 317 -15.40 14.02 -8.71
C SER A 317 -16.45 14.10 -7.59
N GLY A 318 -16.84 15.33 -7.26
CA GLY A 318 -17.83 15.63 -6.24
C GLY A 318 -19.21 15.20 -6.67
#